data_AF-A0A2W4UKB8-F1
#
_entry.id   AF-A0A2W4UKB8-F1
#
_cell.length_a   1.000
_cell.length_b   1.000
_cell.length_c   1.000
_cell.angle_alpha   90.00
_cell.angle_beta   90.00
_cell.angle_gamma   90.00
#
_symmetry.space_group_name_H-M   'P 1'
#
loop_
_entity.id
_entity.type
_entity.pdbx_description
1 polymer ?
#
loop_
_entity_poly.entity_id
_entity_poly.type
_entity_poly.pdbx_seq_one_letter_code
_entity_poly.pdbx_strand_id
1 'polypeptide(L)'
;MVQRSKRSMSPGKAREMQAATKAYLYTVRRWSGEVPIGHQVYIALDVLNFALNLALSKLNQEAGTNVPDEHMRLHRTDVDAGE
;
A
#
# COMPACT_ATOMS: atom_id res chain seq x y z
N MET A 1 31.80 -3.38 -8.94
CA MET A 1 30.90 -3.28 -7.76
C MET A 1 30.25 -1.90 -7.80
N VAL A 2 28.99 -1.78 -8.23
CA VAL A 2 28.33 -0.48 -8.35
C VAL A 2 27.84 -0.05 -6.96
N GLN A 3 28.43 1.01 -6.39
CA GLN A 3 27.88 1.67 -5.21
C GLN A 3 26.51 2.22 -5.59
N ARG A 4 25.42 1.49 -5.26
CA ARG A 4 24.09 2.11 -5.19
C ARG A 4 24.21 3.20 -4.14
N SER A 5 24.23 4.46 -4.60
CA SER A 5 23.90 5.59 -3.74
C SER A 5 22.65 5.18 -2.95
N LYS A 6 22.77 5.09 -1.62
CA LYS A 6 21.61 4.96 -0.75
C LYS A 6 20.80 6.22 -1.02
N ARG A 7 19.79 6.12 -1.89
CA ARG A 7 18.82 7.18 -2.11
C ARG A 7 18.08 7.32 -0.79
N SER A 8 18.62 8.15 0.11
CA SER A 8 17.95 8.49 1.35
C SER A 8 16.79 9.40 0.98
N MET A 9 15.59 8.97 1.35
CA MET A 9 14.39 9.77 1.19
C MET A 9 14.28 10.69 2.40
N SER A 10 14.07 11.98 2.19
CA SER A 10 13.79 12.86 3.32
C SER A 10 12.40 12.56 3.88
N PRO A 11 12.18 12.69 5.20
CA PRO A 11 10.86 12.47 5.80
C PRO A 11 9.76 13.36 5.19
N GLY A 12 10.11 14.59 4.79
CA GLY A 12 9.20 15.48 4.07
C GLY A 12 8.76 14.91 2.73
N LYS A 13 9.71 14.34 1.96
CA LYS A 13 9.40 13.70 0.68
C LYS A 13 8.55 12.44 0.85
N ALA A 14 8.82 11.66 1.90
CA ALA A 14 8.01 10.49 2.24
C ALA A 14 6.55 10.87 2.52
N ARG A 15 6.29 11.99 3.23
CA ARG A 15 4.94 12.52 3.46
C ARG A 15 4.24 13.00 2.20
N GLU A 16 4.95 13.69 1.31
CA GLU A 16 4.39 14.08 0.01
C GLU A 16 3.96 12.84 -0.80
N MET A 17 4.82 11.83 -0.85
CA MET A 17 4.54 10.58 -1.54
C MET A 17 3.38 9.83 -0.88
N GLN A 18 3.32 9.80 0.45
CA GLN A 18 2.22 9.21 1.22
C GLN A 18 0.87 9.85 0.84
N ALA A 19 0.80 11.18 0.79
CA ALA A 19 -0.41 11.90 0.42
C ALA A 19 -0.86 11.55 -1.00
N ALA A 20 0.08 11.52 -1.95
CA ALA A 20 -0.19 11.14 -3.34
C ALA A 20 -0.67 9.68 -3.46
N THR A 21 0.01 8.75 -2.78
CA THR A 21 -0.37 7.32 -2.76
C THR A 21 -1.76 7.13 -2.15
N LYS A 22 -2.10 7.85 -1.08
CA LYS A 22 -3.42 7.78 -0.43
C LYS A 22 -4.53 8.31 -1.35
N ALA A 23 -4.29 9.43 -2.04
CA ALA A 23 -5.23 9.97 -3.02
C ALA A 23 -5.48 8.97 -4.16
N TYR A 24 -4.41 8.37 -4.69
CA TYR A 24 -4.54 7.40 -5.77
C TYR A 24 -5.23 6.10 -5.33
N LEU A 25 -4.94 5.61 -4.11
CA LEU A 25 -5.64 4.47 -3.53
C LEU A 25 -7.17 4.69 -3.47
N TYR A 26 -7.61 5.91 -3.12
CA TYR A 26 -9.03 6.24 -3.11
C TYR A 26 -9.65 6.14 -4.52
N THR A 27 -8.94 6.62 -5.53
CA THR A 27 -9.36 6.50 -6.94
C THR A 27 -9.46 5.03 -7.38
N VAL A 28 -8.44 4.21 -7.08
CA VAL A 28 -8.44 2.78 -7.46
C VAL A 28 -9.59 2.04 -6.77
N ARG A 29 -9.84 2.29 -5.47
CA ARG A 29 -10.99 1.70 -4.74
C ARG A 29 -12.33 2.08 -5.36
N ARG A 30 -12.48 3.32 -5.82
CA ARG A 30 -13.71 3.76 -6.52
C ARG A 30 -13.91 2.98 -7.81
N TRP A 31 -12.87 2.85 -8.64
CA TRP A 31 -12.93 2.07 -9.87
C TRP A 31 -13.24 0.59 -9.60
N SER A 32 -12.64 0.00 -8.56
CA SER A 32 -12.97 -1.37 -8.16
C SER A 32 -14.44 -1.56 -7.83
N GLY A 33 -15.11 -0.54 -7.26
CA GLY A 33 -16.55 -0.57 -6.97
C GLY A 33 -17.46 -0.45 -8.19
N GLU A 34 -16.94 0.01 -9.33
CA GLU A 34 -17.69 0.15 -10.58
C GLU A 34 -17.55 -1.11 -11.48
N VAL A 35 -16.58 -1.98 -11.19
CA VAL A 35 -16.26 -3.17 -12.00
C VAL A 35 -16.87 -4.42 -11.36
N PRO A 36 -17.53 -5.31 -12.13
CA PRO A 36 -18.03 -6.58 -11.61
C PRO A 36 -16.93 -7.45 -10.98
N ILE A 37 -17.25 -8.02 -9.82
CA ILE A 37 -16.37 -8.95 -9.11
C ILE A 37 -16.06 -10.15 -9.99
N GLY A 38 -14.79 -10.55 -10.06
CA GLY A 38 -14.31 -11.67 -10.87
C GLY A 38 -13.95 -11.30 -12.32
N HIS A 39 -14.24 -10.06 -12.76
CA HIS A 39 -13.72 -9.56 -14.03
C HIS A 39 -12.19 -9.36 -13.95
N GLN A 40 -11.46 -9.58 -15.04
CA GLN A 40 -10.00 -9.43 -15.07
C GLN A 40 -9.54 -8.03 -14.62
N VAL A 41 -10.30 -7.00 -14.99
CA VAL A 41 -10.06 -5.61 -14.56
C VAL A 41 -10.20 -5.47 -13.04
N TYR A 42 -11.21 -6.10 -12.42
CA TYR A 42 -11.38 -6.09 -10.96
C TYR A 42 -10.16 -6.72 -10.28
N ILE A 43 -9.72 -7.90 -10.76
CA ILE A 43 -8.56 -8.60 -10.21
C ILE A 43 -7.29 -7.73 -10.30
N ALA A 44 -7.07 -7.07 -11.45
CA ALA A 44 -5.94 -6.17 -11.62
C ALA A 44 -5.99 -4.96 -10.66
N LEU A 45 -7.18 -4.36 -10.47
CA LEU A 45 -7.37 -3.25 -9.55
C LEU A 45 -7.21 -3.67 -8.08
N ASP A 46 -7.61 -4.90 -7.73
CA ASP A 46 -7.44 -5.45 -6.39
C ASP A 46 -5.96 -5.67 -6.04
N VAL A 47 -5.19 -6.25 -6.96
CA VAL A 47 -3.73 -6.38 -6.83
C VAL A 47 -3.05 -5.00 -6.72
N LEU A 48 -3.50 -4.01 -7.50
CA LEU A 48 -3.00 -2.64 -7.41
C LEU A 48 -3.34 -1.99 -6.07
N ASN A 49 -4.56 -2.18 -5.56
CA ASN A 49 -4.96 -1.72 -4.23
C ASN A 49 -4.04 -2.31 -3.15
N PHE A 50 -3.75 -3.61 -3.19
CA PHE A 50 -2.81 -4.25 -2.26
C PHE A 50 -1.41 -3.60 -2.34
N ALA A 51 -0.87 -3.44 -3.55
CA ALA A 51 0.46 -2.84 -3.74
C ALA A 51 0.53 -1.39 -3.23
N LEU A 52 -0.53 -0.60 -3.43
CA LEU A 52 -0.62 0.77 -2.94
C LEU A 52 -0.70 0.84 -1.41
N ASN A 53 -1.43 -0.07 -0.76
CA ASN A 53 -1.45 -0.16 0.71
C ASN A 53 -0.06 -0.52 1.26
N LEU A 54 0.62 -1.49 0.63
CA LEU A 54 1.99 -1.83 1.01
C LEU A 54 2.94 -0.65 0.84
N ALA A 55 2.85 0.08 -0.27
CA ALA A 55 3.66 1.28 -0.50
C ALA A 55 3.38 2.36 0.57
N LEU A 56 2.11 2.58 0.91
CA LEU A 56 1.71 3.52 1.95
C LEU A 56 2.29 3.14 3.32
N SER A 57 2.24 1.86 3.67
CA SER A 57 2.85 1.31 4.89
C SER A 57 4.34 1.60 4.98
N LYS A 58 5.07 1.37 3.89
CA LYS A 58 6.51 1.63 3.81
C LYS A 58 6.83 3.12 3.87
N LEU A 59 6.03 3.96 3.21
CA LEU A 59 6.17 5.41 3.28
C LEU A 59 5.91 5.95 4.70
N ASN A 60 4.99 5.35 5.46
CA ASN A 60 4.77 5.71 6.87
C ASN A 60 6.01 5.42 7.74
N GLN A 61 6.68 4.28 7.48
CA GLN A 61 7.93 3.90 8.17
C GLN A 61 9.05 4.90 7.84
N GLU A 62 9.21 5.24 6.56
CA GLU A 62 10.21 6.23 6.10
C GLU A 62 9.91 7.66 6.56
N ALA A 63 8.64 8.02 6.76
CA ALA A 63 8.23 9.33 7.29
C ALA A 63 8.41 9.45 8.82
N GLY A 64 8.85 8.39 9.51
CA GLY A 64 9.02 8.35 10.96
C GLY A 64 7.70 8.30 11.74
N THR A 65 6.60 7.95 11.07
CA THR A 65 5.28 7.82 11.69
C THR A 65 5.03 6.38 12.11
N ASN A 66 5.07 6.11 13.41
CA ASN A 66 4.68 4.83 14.03
C ASN A 66 3.16 4.64 14.08
N VAL A 67 2.43 4.94 12.99
CA VAL A 67 1.01 4.59 12.93
C VAL A 67 0.95 3.10 12.55
N PRO A 68 0.52 2.21 13.46
CA PRO A 68 0.42 0.79 13.15
C PRO A 68 -0.57 0.60 12.01
N ASP A 69 -0.15 -0.17 11.02
CA ASP A 69 -0.92 -0.48 9.83
C ASP A 69 -2.10 -1.40 10.20
N GLU A 70 -3.31 -0.83 10.36
CA GLU A 70 -4.52 -1.61 10.67
C GLU A 70 -4.85 -2.64 9.58
N HIS A 71 -4.39 -2.44 8.34
CA HIS A 71 -4.60 -3.39 7.25
C HIS A 71 -3.71 -4.65 7.37
N MET A 72 -2.55 -4.56 8.02
CA MET A 72 -1.68 -5.73 8.24
C MET A 72 -2.26 -6.69 9.31
N ARG A 73 -3.21 -6.24 10.14
CA ARG A 73 -3.92 -7.11 11.08
C ARG A 73 -4.95 -8.01 10.41
N LEU A 74 -5.60 -7.54 9.33
CA LEU A 74 -6.64 -8.30 8.63
C LEU A 74 -6.10 -9.53 7.88
N HIS A 75 -4.83 -9.53 7.47
CA HIS A 75 -4.23 -10.68 6.76
C HIS A 75 -3.43 -11.62 7.66
N ARG A 76 -3.33 -11.34 8.97
CA ARG A 76 -2.63 -12.24 9.91
C ARG A 76 -3.57 -13.25 10.57
N THR A 77 -4.87 -13.01 10.55
CA THR A 77 -5.88 -13.86 11.20
C THR A 77 -6.22 -15.13 10.42
N ASP A 78 -5.82 -15.24 9.15
CA ASP A 78 -6.15 -16.42 8.33
C ASP A 78 -5.06 -17.51 8.35
N VAL A 79 -3.92 -17.28 9.01
CA VAL A 79 -2.78 -18.21 9.02
C VAL A 79 -2.71 -19.06 10.30
N ASP A 80 -3.35 -18.64 11.40
CA ASP A 80 -3.29 -19.32 12.70
C ASP A 80 -4.53 -20.17 13.05
N ALA A 81 -5.46 -20.38 12.11
CA ALA A 81 -6.69 -21.16 12.34
C ALA A 81 -6.60 -22.64 11.89
N GLY A 82 -5.39 -23.17 11.73
CA GLY A 82 -5.16 -24.53 11.24
C GLY A 82 -4.02 -25.24 11.95
N GLU A 83 -4.22 -25.58 13.22
CA GLU A 83 -3.55 -26.71 13.89
C GLU A 83 -4.50 -27.38 14.89
#